data_AF-A0A0R0LLX2-F1
#
_entry.id   AF-A0A0R0LLX2-F1
#
_cell.length_a   1.000
_cell.length_b   1.000
_cell.length_c   1.000
_cell.angle_alpha   90.00
_cell.angle_beta   90.00
_cell.angle_gamma   90.00
#
_symmetry.space_group_name_H-M   'P 1'
#
loop_
_entity.id
_entity.type
_entity.pdbx_description
1 polymer ?
#
loop_
_entity_poly.entity_id
_entity_poly.type
_entity_poly.pdbx_seq_one_letter_code
_entity_poly.pdbx_strand_id
1 'polypeptide(L)' 'MMSANPISSPCVNICQTDSVTGVCLGCGRTLQEITDWMNLNDEEKKRVIAQSQNRLNDLLFN' A
#
# COMPACT_ATOMS: atom_id res chain seq x y z
N MET A 1 -17.71 -8.74 -21.90
CA MET A 1 -16.99 -9.29 -20.73
C MET A 1 -15.53 -8.88 -20.81
N MET A 2 -15.20 -7.66 -20.36
CA MET A 2 -13.80 -7.24 -20.22
C MET A 2 -13.34 -7.67 -18.82
N SER A 3 -12.62 -8.79 -18.75
CA SER A 3 -11.89 -9.18 -17.55
C SER A 3 -10.59 -8.37 -17.47
N ALA A 4 -10.70 -7.10 -17.11
CA ALA A 4 -9.57 -6.38 -16.56
C ALA A 4 -9.29 -6.99 -15.19
N ASN A 5 -8.20 -7.74 -15.08
CA ASN A 5 -7.83 -8.38 -13.82
C ASN A 5 -7.51 -7.25 -12.81
N PRO A 6 -8.34 -7.02 -11.77
CA PRO A 6 -8.19 -5.85 -10.93
C PRO A 6 -6.85 -5.92 -10.18
N ILE A 7 -6.15 -4.77 -10.09
CA ILE A 7 -4.90 -4.68 -9.32
C ILE A 7 -5.19 -5.07 -7.87
N SER A 8 -4.53 -6.13 -7.43
CA SER A 8 -4.71 -6.69 -6.08
C SER A 8 -4.08 -5.79 -5.01
N SER A 9 -4.72 -5.74 -3.85
CA SER A 9 -4.21 -5.00 -2.70
C SER A 9 -2.92 -5.62 -2.16
N PRO A 10 -1.87 -4.82 -1.83
CA PRO A 10 -0.64 -5.32 -1.23
C PRO A 10 -0.77 -5.63 0.27
N CYS A 11 -1.99 -5.66 0.81
CA CYS A 11 -2.24 -5.91 2.23
C CYS A 11 -1.90 -7.34 2.63
N VAL A 12 -1.12 -7.51 3.70
CA VAL A 12 -0.77 -8.81 4.29
C VAL A 12 -1.59 -9.15 5.54
N ASN A 13 -2.70 -8.43 5.77
CA ASN A 13 -3.57 -8.55 6.95
C ASN A 13 -2.87 -8.30 8.30
N ILE A 14 -1.77 -7.57 8.28
CA ILE A 14 -1.11 -7.02 9.47
C ILE A 14 -1.42 -5.53 9.51
N CYS A 15 -2.25 -5.11 10.46
CA CYS A 15 -2.61 -3.71 10.66
C CYS A 15 -1.86 -3.14 11.87
N GLN A 16 -0.57 -2.89 11.68
CA GLN A 16 0.25 -2.21 12.66
C GLN A 16 0.92 -1.03 11.98
N THR A 17 0.73 0.17 12.51
CA THR A 17 1.33 1.40 11.96
C THR A 17 2.51 1.83 12.79
N ASP A 18 3.58 2.24 12.13
CA ASP A 18 4.68 2.93 12.78
C ASP A 18 4.22 4.29 13.31
N SER A 19 4.53 4.59 14.56
CA SER A 19 4.05 5.81 15.24
C SER A 19 4.78 7.06 14.81
N VAL A 20 5.96 6.93 14.19
CA VAL A 20 6.79 8.06 13.74
C VAL A 20 6.45 8.45 12.31
N THR A 21 6.39 7.48 11.41
CA THR A 21 6.19 7.67 9.97
C THR A 21 4.72 7.56 9.54
N GLY A 22 3.86 6.96 10.36
CA GLY A 22 2.43 6.80 10.05
C GLY A 22 2.12 5.78 8.96
N VAL A 23 3.08 4.90 8.64
CA VAL A 23 2.96 3.86 7.62
C VAL A 23 2.66 2.50 8.25
N CYS A 24 1.94 1.65 7.54
CA CYS A 24 1.69 0.27 7.95
C CYS A 24 2.98 -0.57 7.83
N LEU A 25 3.44 -1.14 8.94
CA LEU A 25 4.61 -2.02 9.03
C LEU A 25 4.44 -3.34 8.25
N GLY A 26 3.21 -3.74 7.91
CA GLY A 26 2.94 -4.95 7.15
C GLY A 26 2.98 -4.75 5.63
N CYS A 27 2.44 -3.62 5.14
CA CYS A 27 2.27 -3.39 3.70
C CYS A 27 2.87 -2.08 3.18
N GLY A 28 3.46 -1.26 4.04
CA GLY A 28 4.12 0.00 3.69
C GLY A 28 3.19 1.14 3.26
N ARG A 29 1.86 0.94 3.27
CA ARG A 29 0.86 1.97 2.95
C ARG A 29 0.59 2.88 4.15
N THR A 30 0.35 4.15 3.87
CA THR A 30 -0.24 5.13 4.80
C THR A 30 -1.73 4.84 5.04
N LEU A 31 -2.29 5.40 6.12
CA LEU A 31 -3.73 5.30 6.40
C LEU A 31 -4.60 5.92 5.29
N GLN A 32 -4.14 7.00 4.66
CA GLN A 32 -4.84 7.64 3.56
C GLN A 32 -4.93 6.70 2.34
N GLU A 33 -3.82 6.10 1.94
CA GLU A 33 -3.78 5.14 0.83
C GLU A 33 -4.60 3.88 1.10
N ILE A 34 -4.71 3.46 2.37
CA ILE A 34 -5.59 2.35 2.78
C ILE A 34 -7.06 2.72 2.58
N THR A 35 -7.45 3.92 3.00
CA THR A 35 -8.83 4.41 2.94
C THR A 35 -9.26 4.69 1.49
N ASP A 36 -8.37 5.24 0.68
CA ASP A 36 -8.66 5.63 -0.71
C ASP A 36 -8.55 4.47 -1.70
N TRP A 37 -7.99 3.32 -1.30
CA TRP A 37 -7.62 2.23 -2.21
C TRP A 37 -8.70 1.83 -3.22
N MET A 38 -9.96 1.76 -2.77
CA MET A 38 -11.08 1.36 -3.63
C MET A 38 -11.46 2.42 -4.67
N ASN A 39 -11.10 3.68 -4.42
CA ASN A 39 -11.37 4.81 -5.31
C ASN A 39 -10.25 5.05 -6.33
N LEU A 40 -9.09 4.41 -6.15
CA LEU A 40 -7.95 4.55 -7.04
C LEU A 40 -8.15 3.79 -8.36
N ASN A 41 -7.74 4.41 -9.47
CA ASN A 41 -7.59 3.73 -10.75
C ASN A 41 -6.34 2.83 -10.77
N ASP A 42 -6.18 2.01 -11.81
CA ASP A 42 -5.10 1.02 -11.87
C ASP A 42 -3.69 1.63 -11.87
N GLU A 43 -3.51 2.80 -12.49
CA GLU A 43 -2.22 3.50 -12.50
C GLU A 43 -1.87 4.08 -11.12
N GLU A 44 -2.87 4.62 -10.42
CA GLU A 44 -2.71 5.07 -9.04
C GLU A 44 -2.41 3.91 -8.09
N LYS A 45 -3.10 2.78 -8.24
CA LYS A 45 -2.83 1.56 -7.46
C LYS A 45 -1.42 1.05 -7.65
N LYS A 46 -0.91 1.01 -8.89
CA LYS A 46 0.48 0.62 -9.18
C LYS A 46 1.48 1.57 -8.50
N ARG A 47 1.23 2.88 -8.55
CA ARG A 47 2.09 3.87 -7.87
C ARG A 47 2.10 3.68 -6.36
N VAL A 48 0.92 3.50 -5.75
CA VAL A 48 0.79 3.24 -4.31
C VAL A 48 1.55 1.98 -3.92
N ILE A 49 1.42 0.88 -4.68
CA ILE A 49 2.15 -0.37 -4.42
C ILE A 49 3.67 -0.12 -4.45
N ALA A 50 4.18 0.52 -5.51
CA ALA A 50 5.61 0.78 -5.66
C ALA A 50 6.17 1.65 -4.53
N GLN A 51 5.46 2.73 -4.19
CA GLN A 51 5.87 3.61 -3.08
C GLN A 51 5.81 2.89 -1.72
N SER A 52 4.81 2.04 -1.52
CA SER A 52 4.66 1.28 -0.28
C SER A 52 5.78 0.27 -0.09
N GLN A 53 6.22 -0.39 -1.16
CA GLN A 53 7.37 -1.29 -1.13
C GLN A 53 8.66 -0.55 -0.78
N ASN A 54 8.88 0.64 -1.36
CA ASN A 54 10.05 1.46 -1.03
C ASN A 54 10.05 1.84 0.46
N ARG A 55 8.93 2.35 0.98
CA ARG A 55 8.80 2.70 2.40
C ARG A 55 9.02 1.49 3.31
N LEU A 56 8.48 0.33 2.94
CA LEU A 56 8.66 -0.89 3.70
C LEU A 56 10.13 -1.32 3.75
N ASN A 57 10.85 -1.23 2.62
CA ASN A 57 12.28 -1.52 2.57
C ASN A 57 13.06 -0.56 3.48
N ASP A 58 12.77 0.74 3.42
CA ASP A 58 13.44 1.74 4.25
C ASP A 58 13.26 1.46 5.75
N LEU A 59 12.11 0.94 6.18
CA LEU A 59 11.84 0.56 7.58
C LEU A 59 12.56 -0.72 8.03
N LEU A 60 12.88 -1.62 7.09
CA LEU A 60 13.49 -2.92 7.40
C LEU A 60 15.02 -2.89 7.38
N PHE A 61 15.61 -1.91 6.69
CA PHE A 61 17.06 -1.80 6.50
C PHE A 61 17.68 -0.57 7.20
N ASN A 62 16.91 0.17 7.99
CA ASN A 62 17.36 1.29 8.82
C ASN A 62 17.28 0.94 10.30
#